data_AF-A0A0N0GN81-F1
#
_entry.id   AF-A0A0N0GN81-F1
#
_cell.length_a   1.000
_cell.length_b   1.000
_cell.length_c   1.000
_cell.angle_alpha   90.00
_cell.angle_beta   90.00
_cell.angle_gamma   90.00
#
_symmetry.space_group_name_H-M   'P 1'
#
loop_
_entity.id
_entity.type
_entity.pdbx_description
1 polymer ?
#
loop_
_entity_poly.entity_id
_entity_poly.type
_entity_poly.pdbx_seq_one_letter_code
_entity_poly.pdbx_strand_id
1 'polypeptide(L)'
;MQRICDLYLSELVGPDLLKDVRFVDSAFILGEKAVSGYLGLNAPRLKLIPLVVSLRKKRVSCYSVPIEYRDCASITEQYALSIAQHSVERQNCVKVGTNPLGAGAPPNVWSFSVAGFEDAGRVAGRMIMIDRVDGHVWGYEEYEEYMYDYNNLY
;
A
#
# COMPACT_ATOMS: atom_id res chain seq x y z
N MET A 1 14.25 -14.14 1.59
CA MET A 1 13.73 -14.26 2.97
C MET A 1 12.21 -14.41 2.88
N GLN A 2 11.58 -15.38 3.55
CA GLN A 2 10.13 -15.54 3.48
C GLN A 2 9.45 -14.51 4.42
N ARG A 3 8.93 -13.41 3.86
CA ARG A 3 8.05 -12.49 4.62
C ARG A 3 6.65 -13.07 4.74
N ILE A 4 6.01 -12.84 5.88
CA ILE A 4 4.59 -13.13 6.11
C ILE A 4 3.80 -11.87 5.80
N CYS A 5 2.75 -12.04 5.00
CA CYS A 5 1.89 -10.96 4.55
C CYS A 5 0.42 -11.30 4.77
N ASP A 6 -0.39 -10.26 4.75
CA ASP A 6 -1.84 -10.29 4.63
C ASP A 6 -2.26 -9.81 3.23
N LEU A 7 -3.53 -10.00 2.90
CA LEU A 7 -4.18 -9.38 1.76
C LEU A 7 -5.00 -8.18 2.25
N TYR A 8 -4.72 -7.01 1.69
CA TYR A 8 -5.51 -5.79 1.90
C TYR A 8 -6.40 -5.52 0.70
N LEU A 9 -7.68 -5.22 0.95
CA LEU A 9 -8.67 -4.84 -0.05
C LEU A 9 -8.96 -3.34 0.04
N SER A 10 -8.71 -2.60 -1.04
CA SER A 10 -8.90 -1.15 -1.08
C SER A 10 -10.36 -0.72 -1.26
N GLU A 11 -11.24 -1.67 -1.56
CA GLU A 11 -12.67 -1.46 -1.77
C GLU A 11 -13.48 -2.58 -1.11
N LEU A 12 -14.80 -2.42 -1.05
CA LEU A 12 -15.71 -3.47 -0.59
C LEU A 12 -15.81 -4.58 -1.63
N VAL A 13 -15.41 -5.79 -1.26
CA VAL A 13 -15.38 -6.96 -2.14
C VAL A 13 -16.38 -8.00 -1.63
N GLY A 14 -17.27 -8.43 -2.52
CA GLY A 14 -18.24 -9.48 -2.23
C GLY A 14 -17.59 -10.85 -2.06
N PRO A 15 -18.21 -11.76 -1.27
CA PRO A 15 -17.65 -13.06 -0.95
C PRO A 15 -17.37 -13.92 -2.19
N ASP A 16 -18.19 -13.82 -3.23
CA ASP A 16 -18.00 -14.60 -4.46
C ASP A 16 -16.64 -14.41 -5.14
N LEU A 17 -16.04 -13.23 -5.01
CA LEU A 17 -14.73 -12.91 -5.58
C LEU A 17 -13.57 -13.44 -4.72
N LEU A 18 -13.81 -13.73 -3.44
CA LEU A 18 -12.82 -14.14 -2.45
C LEU A 18 -12.77 -15.66 -2.20
N LYS A 19 -13.49 -16.46 -2.98
CA LYS A 19 -13.48 -17.94 -2.88
C LYS A 19 -12.07 -18.53 -2.96
N ASP A 20 -11.20 -17.91 -3.79
CA ASP A 20 -9.83 -18.38 -4.03
C ASP A 20 -8.89 -18.14 -2.84
N VAL A 21 -9.28 -17.32 -1.84
CA VAL A 21 -8.48 -17.09 -0.63
C VAL A 21 -8.23 -18.40 0.12
N ARG A 22 -9.16 -19.35 0.04
CA ARG A 22 -9.04 -20.67 0.69
C ARG A 22 -7.89 -21.54 0.15
N PHE A 23 -7.38 -21.24 -1.04
CA PHE A 23 -6.20 -21.91 -1.57
C PHE A 23 -4.90 -21.42 -0.92
N VAL A 24 -4.92 -20.22 -0.34
CA VAL A 24 -3.79 -19.64 0.41
C VAL A 24 -3.88 -20.02 1.88
N ASP A 25 -5.08 -19.92 2.46
CA ASP A 25 -5.38 -20.31 3.84
C ASP A 25 -6.65 -21.17 3.90
N SER A 26 -6.48 -22.47 4.11
CA SER A 26 -7.60 -23.42 4.17
C SER A 26 -8.54 -23.19 5.36
N ALA A 27 -8.07 -22.52 6.42
CA ALA A 27 -8.87 -22.18 7.58
C ALA A 27 -9.68 -20.88 7.40
N PHE A 28 -9.49 -20.17 6.28
CA PHE A 28 -10.19 -18.91 6.01
C PHE A 28 -11.71 -19.11 5.88
N ILE A 29 -12.44 -18.51 6.81
CA ILE A 29 -13.90 -18.52 6.83
C ILE A 29 -14.41 -17.28 6.11
N LEU A 30 -15.10 -17.51 5.00
CA LEU A 30 -15.72 -16.47 4.22
C LEU A 30 -17.15 -16.24 4.72
N GLY A 31 -17.44 -15.03 5.20
CA GLY A 31 -18.80 -14.62 5.58
C GLY A 31 -19.69 -14.30 4.37
N GLU A 32 -20.94 -13.92 4.63
CA GLU A 32 -21.93 -13.56 3.59
C GLU A 32 -21.88 -12.08 3.18
N LYS A 33 -21.15 -11.25 3.94
CA LYS A 33 -21.07 -9.80 3.70
C LYS A 33 -19.84 -9.45 2.90
N ALA A 34 -19.94 -8.35 2.14
CA ALA A 34 -18.76 -7.75 1.53
C ALA A 34 -17.79 -7.24 2.60
N VAL A 35 -16.49 -7.33 2.31
CA VAL A 35 -15.40 -6.97 3.22
C VAL A 35 -14.40 -6.04 2.53
N SER A 36 -13.75 -5.19 3.31
CA SER A 36 -12.65 -4.31 2.88
C SER A 36 -11.57 -4.25 3.96
N GLY A 37 -10.38 -3.75 3.61
CA GLY A 37 -9.23 -3.70 4.52
C GLY A 37 -8.47 -5.04 4.58
N TYR A 38 -7.78 -5.27 5.69
CA TYR A 38 -7.03 -6.50 5.93
C TYR A 38 -7.96 -7.71 6.12
N LEU A 39 -7.65 -8.82 5.45
CA LEU A 39 -8.43 -10.05 5.59
C LEU A 39 -8.04 -10.91 6.80
N GLY A 40 -6.94 -10.60 7.48
CA GLY A 40 -6.47 -11.35 8.63
C GLY A 40 -5.68 -12.61 8.27
N LEU A 41 -5.14 -12.68 7.05
CA LEU A 41 -4.31 -13.80 6.60
C LEU A 41 -2.91 -13.71 7.21
N ASN A 42 -2.28 -14.87 7.40
CA ASN A 42 -0.87 -14.98 7.75
C ASN A 42 -0.20 -15.94 6.77
N ALA A 43 0.09 -15.44 5.57
CA ALA A 43 0.60 -16.25 4.47
C ALA A 43 1.98 -15.78 3.98
N PRO A 44 2.87 -16.70 3.56
CA PRO A 44 4.12 -16.32 2.91
C PRO A 44 3.84 -15.45 1.67
N ARG A 45 4.60 -14.36 1.48
CA ARG A 45 4.50 -13.42 0.35
C ARG A 45 4.29 -14.14 -0.99
N LEU A 46 5.14 -15.13 -1.29
CA LEU A 46 5.11 -15.86 -2.56
C LEU A 46 3.81 -16.65 -2.78
N LYS A 47 3.09 -17.05 -1.72
CA LYS A 47 1.78 -17.71 -1.83
C LYS A 47 0.66 -16.70 -2.10
N LEU A 48 0.81 -15.44 -1.70
CA LEU A 48 -0.18 -14.39 -1.91
C LEU A 48 -0.12 -13.79 -3.31
N ILE A 49 1.04 -13.78 -3.98
CA ILE A 49 1.21 -13.20 -5.31
C ILE A 49 0.18 -13.74 -6.33
N PRO A 50 -0.02 -15.07 -6.50
CA PRO A 50 -1.01 -15.59 -7.45
C PRO A 50 -2.45 -15.15 -7.13
N LEU A 51 -2.77 -15.00 -5.83
CA LEU A 51 -4.08 -14.54 -5.39
C LEU A 51 -4.28 -13.05 -5.73
N VAL A 52 -3.29 -12.20 -5.47
CA VAL A 52 -3.32 -10.78 -5.87
C VAL A 52 -3.52 -10.65 -7.38
N VAL A 53 -2.76 -11.41 -8.18
CA VAL A 53 -2.91 -11.42 -9.64
C VAL A 53 -4.30 -11.87 -10.08
N SER A 54 -4.84 -12.94 -9.47
CA SER A 54 -6.18 -13.45 -9.77
C SER A 54 -7.28 -12.41 -9.46
N LEU A 55 -7.22 -11.79 -8.28
CA LEU A 55 -8.18 -10.78 -7.86
C LEU A 55 -8.12 -9.52 -8.74
N ARG A 56 -6.92 -9.06 -9.10
CA ARG A 56 -6.75 -7.92 -10.00
C ARG A 56 -7.23 -8.20 -11.42
N LYS A 57 -7.09 -9.43 -11.93
CA LYS A 57 -7.74 -9.85 -13.20
C LYS A 57 -9.26 -9.75 -13.13
N LYS A 58 -9.85 -9.91 -11.94
CA LYS A 58 -11.27 -9.68 -11.66
C LYS A 58 -11.60 -8.21 -11.33
N ARG A 59 -10.65 -7.29 -11.55
CA ARG A 59 -10.74 -5.84 -11.27
C ARG A 59 -10.91 -5.48 -9.80
N VAL A 60 -10.45 -6.34 -8.89
CA VAL A 60 -10.42 -6.04 -7.45
C VAL A 60 -9.11 -5.31 -7.10
N SER A 61 -9.22 -4.11 -6.54
CA SER A 61 -8.08 -3.35 -6.02
C SER A 61 -7.61 -3.94 -4.70
N CYS A 62 -6.46 -4.63 -4.72
CA CYS A 62 -5.92 -5.33 -3.56
C CYS A 62 -4.39 -5.34 -3.53
N TYR A 63 -3.82 -5.52 -2.35
CA TYR A 63 -2.39 -5.48 -2.09
C TYR A 63 -1.94 -6.65 -1.20
N SER A 64 -0.77 -7.23 -1.49
CA SER A 64 -0.07 -8.08 -0.53
C SER A 64 0.77 -7.18 0.37
N VAL A 65 0.49 -7.25 1.67
CA VAL A 65 1.03 -6.29 2.65
C VAL A 65 1.71 -7.05 3.76
N PRO A 66 2.96 -6.74 4.13
CA PRO A 66 3.59 -7.33 5.29
C PRO A 66 2.74 -7.15 6.56
N ILE A 67 2.64 -8.18 7.41
CA ILE A 67 1.72 -8.17 8.56
C ILE A 67 2.04 -7.09 9.59
N GLU A 68 3.27 -6.58 9.63
CA GLU A 68 3.66 -5.45 10.48
C GLU A 68 2.82 -4.19 10.21
N TYR A 69 2.33 -3.96 8.99
CA TYR A 69 1.45 -2.82 8.69
C TYR A 69 0.01 -3.03 9.17
N ARG A 70 -0.37 -4.26 9.55
CA ARG A 70 -1.64 -4.59 10.21
C ARG A 70 -1.49 -4.57 11.73
N ASP A 71 -0.39 -5.13 12.22
CA ASP A 71 -0.20 -5.48 13.64
C ASP A 71 0.50 -4.36 14.43
N CYS A 72 1.34 -3.54 13.78
CA CYS A 72 1.99 -2.41 14.44
C CYS A 72 1.13 -1.14 14.38
N ALA A 73 1.26 -0.32 15.42
CA ALA A 73 0.63 0.99 15.44
C ALA A 73 1.18 1.84 14.29
N SER A 74 0.29 2.32 13.41
CA SER A 74 0.68 3.26 12.38
C SER A 74 0.97 4.64 12.98
N ILE A 75 1.93 5.34 12.41
CA ILE A 75 2.09 6.77 12.67
C ILE A 75 0.86 7.53 12.20
N THR A 76 0.58 8.65 12.87
CA THR A 76 -0.54 9.51 12.50
C THR A 76 -0.28 10.21 11.17
N GLU A 77 -1.35 10.51 10.43
CA GLU A 77 -1.26 11.30 9.20
C GLU A 77 -0.60 12.66 9.46
N GLN A 78 -0.89 13.31 10.60
CA GLN A 78 -0.26 14.58 10.96
C GLN A 78 1.26 14.45 11.15
N TYR A 79 1.71 13.35 11.77
CA TYR A 79 3.14 13.10 11.92
C TYR A 79 3.80 12.82 10.57
N ALA A 80 3.17 11.98 9.74
CA ALA A 80 3.65 11.72 8.37
C ALA A 80 3.71 12.99 7.52
N LEU A 81 2.72 13.88 7.64
CA LEU A 81 2.71 15.17 6.96
C LEU A 81 3.88 16.05 7.41
N SER A 82 4.20 16.06 8.71
CA SER A 82 5.35 16.83 9.22
C SER A 82 6.68 16.31 8.66
N ILE A 83 6.82 15.00 8.49
CA ILE A 83 8.00 14.39 7.84
C ILE A 83 8.06 14.80 6.37
N ALA A 84 6.93 14.72 5.65
CA ALA A 84 6.85 15.13 4.25
C ALA A 84 7.23 16.61 4.06
N GLN A 85 6.71 17.50 4.91
CA GLN A 85 7.04 18.94 4.93
C GLN A 85 8.54 19.18 5.14
N HIS A 86 9.12 18.55 6.16
CA HIS A 86 10.54 18.68 6.43
C HIS A 86 11.43 18.09 5.31
N SER A 87 10.97 17.04 4.62
CA SER A 87 11.65 16.47 3.45
C SER A 87 11.68 17.45 2.26
N VAL A 88 10.59 18.18 2.01
CA VAL A 88 10.50 19.16 0.90
C VAL A 88 11.20 20.49 1.18
N GLU A 89 11.24 20.95 2.44
CA GLU A 89 11.94 22.18 2.82
C GLU A 89 13.44 22.09 2.52
N ARG A 90 14.03 20.89 2.71
CA ARG A 90 15.42 20.60 2.32
C ARG A 90 15.66 20.67 0.80
N GLN A 91 14.60 20.66 0.00
CA GLN A 91 14.64 20.62 -1.46
C GLN A 91 14.10 21.91 -2.12
N ASN A 92 13.98 23.02 -1.38
CA ASN A 92 13.44 24.30 -1.86
C ASN A 92 12.00 24.22 -2.43
N CYS A 93 11.20 23.27 -1.97
CA CYS A 93 9.85 23.05 -2.45
C CYS A 93 8.82 23.80 -1.58
N VAL A 94 7.77 24.32 -2.21
CA VAL A 94 6.95 25.40 -1.61
C VAL A 94 5.75 24.87 -0.84
N LYS A 95 5.09 23.76 -1.27
CA LYS A 95 3.88 23.25 -0.58
C LYS A 95 3.69 21.75 -0.72
N VAL A 96 3.28 21.12 0.39
CA VAL A 96 2.74 19.75 0.43
C VAL A 96 1.21 19.82 0.47
N GLY A 97 0.55 19.19 -0.50
CA GLY A 97 -0.89 19.03 -0.53
C GLY A 97 -1.31 17.75 0.18
N THR A 98 -2.29 17.86 1.08
CA THR A 98 -2.99 16.73 1.71
C THR A 98 -4.06 16.22 0.75
N ASN A 99 -3.65 15.66 -0.38
CA ASN A 99 -4.58 14.89 -1.21
C ASN A 99 -4.20 13.42 -1.01
N PRO A 100 -4.83 12.70 -0.05
CA PRO A 100 -4.61 11.27 0.07
C PRO A 100 -4.95 10.65 -1.29
N LEU A 101 -4.04 9.83 -1.83
CA LEU A 101 -4.31 9.06 -3.03
C LEU A 101 -5.58 8.25 -2.79
N GLY A 102 -6.70 8.71 -3.35
CA GLY A 102 -8.00 8.04 -3.22
C GLY A 102 -7.89 6.60 -3.72
N ALA A 103 -8.58 5.68 -3.05
CA ALA A 103 -8.89 4.27 -3.40
C ALA A 103 -7.81 3.36 -4.05
N GLY A 104 -6.57 3.82 -4.25
CA GLY A 104 -5.59 3.18 -5.12
C GLY A 104 -4.15 3.25 -4.64
N ALA A 105 -3.81 4.04 -3.62
CA ALA A 105 -2.48 3.95 -3.01
C ALA A 105 -2.27 2.62 -2.28
N PRO A 106 -1.03 2.12 -2.22
CA PRO A 106 -0.67 1.06 -1.30
C PRO A 106 -1.04 1.42 0.15
N PRO A 107 -1.57 0.46 0.94
CA PRO A 107 -1.94 0.72 2.32
C PRO A 107 -0.73 0.90 3.25
N ASN A 108 0.48 0.64 2.77
CA ASN A 108 1.73 0.69 3.54
C ASN A 108 2.24 2.12 3.74
N VAL A 109 1.73 3.07 2.94
CA VAL A 109 2.25 4.44 2.91
C VAL A 109 1.15 5.47 3.17
N TRP A 110 1.56 6.59 3.73
CA TRP A 110 0.91 7.88 3.56
C TRP A 110 1.45 8.52 2.29
N SER A 111 0.59 9.14 1.48
CA SER A 111 1.02 9.76 0.23
C SER A 111 0.53 11.20 0.16
N PHE A 112 1.46 12.11 -0.11
CA PHE A 112 1.19 13.54 -0.19
C PHE A 112 1.67 14.09 -1.52
N SER A 113 0.92 15.04 -2.08
CA SER A 113 1.34 15.73 -3.30
C SER A 113 2.28 16.88 -2.99
N VAL A 114 3.19 17.19 -3.90
CA VAL A 114 4.13 18.31 -3.78
C VAL A 114 3.91 19.27 -4.94
N ALA A 115 3.77 20.55 -4.62
CA ALA A 115 3.64 21.64 -5.60
C ALA A 115 4.84 22.61 -5.48
N GLY A 116 5.29 23.14 -6.62
CA GLY A 116 6.27 24.23 -6.67
C GLY A 116 7.58 23.98 -7.42
N PHE A 117 7.70 22.96 -8.28
CA PHE A 117 8.85 22.84 -9.18
C PHE A 117 8.68 23.76 -10.39
N GLU A 118 9.44 24.85 -10.47
CA GLU A 118 9.57 25.62 -11.71
C GLU A 118 10.63 25.02 -12.66
N ASP A 119 11.66 24.27 -12.21
CA ASP A 119 12.75 23.90 -13.14
C ASP A 119 13.68 22.72 -12.75
N ALA A 120 13.18 21.52 -12.39
CA ALA A 120 14.09 20.39 -12.16
C ALA A 120 13.52 19.01 -12.55
N GLY A 121 13.94 18.52 -13.71
CA GLY A 121 13.59 17.23 -14.30
C GLY A 121 14.14 15.99 -13.58
N ARG A 122 13.95 15.85 -12.26
CA ARG A 122 14.35 14.64 -11.51
C ARG A 122 13.41 14.15 -10.40
N VAL A 123 12.23 14.74 -10.24
CA VAL A 123 11.22 14.14 -9.34
C VAL A 123 10.21 13.40 -10.18
N ALA A 124 10.38 12.07 -10.27
CA ALA A 124 9.36 11.19 -10.83
C ALA A 124 8.06 11.39 -10.04
N GLY A 125 7.17 12.21 -10.61
CA GLY A 125 5.76 12.33 -10.22
C GLY A 125 5.46 12.93 -8.85
N ARG A 126 5.79 14.21 -8.59
CA ARG A 126 5.14 15.16 -7.62
C ARG A 126 4.56 14.60 -6.31
N MET A 127 5.04 13.49 -5.77
CA MET A 127 4.44 12.78 -4.64
C MET A 127 5.53 12.36 -3.68
N ILE A 128 5.25 12.46 -2.38
CA ILE A 128 6.07 11.94 -1.31
C ILE A 128 5.28 10.85 -0.62
N MET A 129 5.93 9.70 -0.47
CA MET A 129 5.38 8.54 0.22
C MET A 129 6.13 8.36 1.55
N ILE A 130 5.38 8.25 2.63
CA ILE A 130 5.90 8.09 3.99
C ILE A 130 5.42 6.75 4.53
N ASP A 131 6.33 5.93 5.00
CA ASP A 131 6.02 4.64 5.61
C ASP A 131 5.05 4.79 6.79
N ARG A 132 4.04 3.93 6.86
CA ARG A 132 3.04 4.00 7.93
C ARG A 132 3.54 3.50 9.28
N VAL A 133 4.59 2.70 9.35
CA VAL A 133 5.06 2.10 10.60
C VAL A 133 6.14 2.98 11.24
N ASP A 134 7.15 3.40 10.49
CA ASP A 134 8.32 4.09 11.05
C ASP A 134 8.53 5.53 10.53
N GLY A 135 7.74 5.94 9.52
CA GLY A 135 7.83 7.27 8.93
C GLY A 135 9.01 7.50 7.99
N HIS A 136 9.74 6.46 7.57
CA HIS A 136 10.76 6.64 6.54
C HIS A 136 10.15 7.12 5.21
N VAL A 137 10.88 7.95 4.48
CA VAL A 137 10.44 8.44 3.17
C VAL A 137 10.77 7.38 2.13
N TRP A 138 9.75 6.82 1.48
CA TRP A 138 9.95 5.82 0.43
C TRP A 138 10.60 6.46 -0.81
N GLY A 139 11.61 5.78 -1.35
CA GLY A 139 12.16 6.09 -2.65
C GLY A 139 11.30 5.55 -3.80
N TYR A 140 11.55 6.03 -5.03
CA TYR A 140 10.89 5.49 -6.22
C TYR A 140 11.22 3.99 -6.42
N GLU A 141 12.48 3.62 -6.23
CA GLU A 141 12.94 2.22 -6.35
C GLU A 141 12.29 1.31 -5.31
N GLU A 142 12.11 1.79 -4.07
CA GLU A 142 11.44 1.04 -3.01
C GLU A 142 9.96 0.82 -3.31
N TYR A 143 9.28 1.84 -3.86
CA TYR A 143 7.92 1.69 -4.35
C TYR A 143 7.84 0.67 -5.49
N GLU A 144 8.73 0.73 -6.48
CA GLU A 144 8.76 -0.22 -7.58
C GLU A 144 9.06 -1.65 -7.11
N GLU A 145 10.03 -1.81 -6.20
CA GLU A 145 10.33 -3.09 -5.59
C GLU A 145 9.09 -3.63 -4.89
N TYR A 146 8.42 -2.84 -4.04
CA TYR A 146 7.21 -3.28 -3.36
C TYR A 146 6.11 -3.70 -4.36
N MET A 147 5.86 -2.90 -5.39
CA MET A 147 4.81 -3.18 -6.38
C MET A 147 5.15 -4.42 -7.23
N TYR A 148 6.41 -4.64 -7.57
CA TYR A 148 6.85 -5.84 -8.28
C TYR A 148 6.85 -7.08 -7.39
N ASP A 149 7.60 -7.06 -6.28
CA ASP A 149 7.91 -8.22 -5.46
C ASP A 149 6.72 -8.74 -4.63
N TYR A 150 5.79 -7.85 -4.27
CA TYR A 150 4.63 -8.19 -3.44
C TYR A 150 3.34 -8.28 -4.25
N ASN A 151 3.21 -7.44 -5.28
CA ASN A 151 1.94 -7.30 -6.00
C ASN A 151 2.01 -7.83 -7.43
N ASN A 152 3.21 -8.13 -7.94
CA ASN A 152 3.45 -8.55 -9.33
C ASN A 152 2.82 -7.58 -10.33
N LEU A 153 3.10 -6.29 -10.11
CA LEU A 153 2.52 -5.18 -10.88
C LEU A 153 3.58 -4.41 -11.66
N TYR A 154 4.13 -4.99 -12.73
CA TYR A 154 4.79 -4.28 -13.83
C TYR A 154 4.80 -5.15 -15.10
#